data_AF-A0A967TYM5-F1
#
_entry.id   AF-A0A967TYM5-F1
#
_cell.length_a   1.000
_cell.length_b   1.000
_cell.length_c   1.000
_cell.angle_alpha   90.00
_cell.angle_beta   90.00
_cell.angle_gamma   90.00
#
_symmetry.space_group_name_H-M   'P 1'
#
loop_
_entity.id
_entity.type
_entity.pdbx_description
1 polymer ?
#
loop_
_entity_poly.entity_id
_entity_poly.type
_entity_poly.pdbx_seq_one_letter_code
_entity_poly.pdbx_strand_id
1 'polypeptide(L)'
;MSMRDRMAKTDQDKTKANGEFCELRRKTDAPKPTKQMLTINDVARLLHHRNRISDEQYQMILEQAEAQAARLNAQLPKGKIKKDVYNPDIASPAQVITSFNLEIPATKKKLTEDMITEMIAQASGMEYIKIDPLKLQLDVVTDQ
;
A
#
# COMPACT_ATOMS: atom_id res chain seq x y z
N MET A 1 36.34 -44.67 -22.34
CA MET A 1 36.53 -45.32 -21.02
C MET A 1 37.99 -45.71 -20.87
N SER A 2 38.67 -45.18 -19.83
CA SER A 2 39.95 -45.61 -19.17
C SER A 2 40.69 -44.34 -18.70
N MET A 3 40.59 -43.88 -17.44
CA MET A 3 41.23 -44.30 -16.18
C MET A 3 42.73 -43.93 -16.01
N ARG A 4 42.97 -43.02 -15.05
CA ARG A 4 44.10 -42.88 -14.07
C ARG A 4 45.38 -42.13 -14.50
N ASP A 5 45.69 -41.05 -13.75
CA ASP A 5 46.88 -40.85 -12.86
C ASP A 5 47.01 -39.36 -12.48
N ARG A 6 46.64 -38.90 -11.27
CA ARG A 6 47.43 -38.66 -10.03
C ARG A 6 48.77 -37.88 -10.13
N MET A 7 48.71 -36.63 -9.63
CA MET A 7 49.59 -35.92 -8.65
C MET A 7 51.09 -35.63 -8.92
N ALA A 8 51.46 -34.33 -8.87
CA ALA A 8 52.45 -33.69 -7.95
C ALA A 8 52.63 -32.18 -8.33
N LYS A 9 52.30 -31.20 -7.44
CA LYS A 9 53.20 -30.30 -6.64
C LYS A 9 54.26 -29.54 -7.47
N THR A 10 54.47 -28.21 -7.40
CA THR A 10 54.81 -27.31 -6.24
C THR A 10 54.90 -25.85 -6.79
N ASP A 11 54.28 -24.84 -6.16
CA ASP A 11 54.85 -23.73 -5.36
C ASP A 11 55.29 -22.43 -6.08
N GLN A 12 54.78 -21.30 -5.54
CA GLN A 12 55.32 -19.91 -5.51
C GLN A 12 55.34 -19.13 -6.85
N ASP A 13 55.15 -17.80 -6.96
CA ASP A 13 55.23 -16.63 -6.07
C ASP A 13 54.47 -15.46 -6.74
N LYS A 14 54.05 -14.45 -5.94
CA LYS A 14 53.79 -13.02 -6.24
C LYS A 14 53.22 -12.62 -7.62
N THR A 15 52.22 -11.72 -7.69
CA THR A 15 52.48 -10.28 -7.47
C THR A 15 51.17 -9.52 -7.22
N LYS A 16 51.23 -8.65 -6.20
CA LYS A 16 50.23 -7.66 -5.83
C LYS A 16 50.16 -6.52 -6.87
N ALA A 17 48.95 -6.08 -7.20
CA ALA A 17 48.66 -4.68 -7.55
C ALA A 17 47.20 -4.44 -7.15
N ASN A 18 46.93 -3.90 -5.96
CA ASN A 18 46.76 -2.46 -5.73
C ASN A 18 45.81 -1.81 -6.72
N GLY A 19 44.58 -1.62 -6.25
CA GLY A 19 43.54 -0.86 -6.90
C GLY A 19 42.33 -0.83 -5.99
N GLU A 20 42.52 -0.36 -4.75
CA GLU A 20 41.39 0.16 -3.96
C GLU A 20 40.83 1.36 -4.72
N PHE A 21 39.97 1.09 -5.70
CA PHE A 21 38.96 2.05 -6.08
C PHE A 21 37.95 2.05 -4.95
N CYS A 22 38.25 2.85 -3.92
CA CYS A 22 37.21 3.42 -3.09
C CYS A 22 36.33 4.25 -4.04
N GLU A 23 35.33 3.60 -4.64
CA GLU A 23 34.23 4.30 -5.27
C GLU A 23 33.60 5.15 -4.17
N LEU A 24 33.98 6.43 -4.16
CA LEU A 24 33.23 7.51 -3.55
C LEU A 24 31.83 7.44 -4.16
N ARG A 25 30.94 6.64 -3.56
CA ARG A 25 29.51 6.65 -3.85
C ARG A 25 29.07 8.08 -3.68
N ARG A 26 28.82 8.75 -4.81
CA ARG A 26 28.26 10.10 -4.81
C ARG A 26 26.97 10.01 -4.02
N LYS A 27 26.75 10.92 -3.07
CA LYS A 27 25.53 11.03 -2.26
C LYS A 27 24.25 11.32 -3.09
N THR A 28 24.30 11.13 -4.41
CA THR A 28 23.25 11.39 -5.38
C THR A 28 22.48 10.12 -5.80
N ASP A 29 22.92 8.92 -5.41
CA ASP A 29 22.12 7.69 -5.58
C ASP A 29 21.14 7.47 -4.42
N ALA A 30 20.59 8.56 -3.87
CA ALA A 30 19.43 8.44 -3.00
C ALA A 30 18.29 7.84 -3.84
N PRO A 31 17.71 6.69 -3.48
CA PRO A 31 16.56 6.15 -4.19
C PRO A 31 15.48 7.23 -4.18
N LYS A 32 14.99 7.62 -5.36
CA LYS A 32 13.85 8.53 -5.49
C LYS A 32 12.74 8.04 -4.54
N PRO A 33 12.06 8.91 -3.79
CA PRO A 33 10.97 8.48 -2.93
C PRO A 33 9.93 7.80 -3.82
N THR A 34 9.86 6.47 -3.72
CA THR A 34 8.79 5.72 -4.37
C THR A 34 7.52 6.16 -3.66
N LYS A 35 6.55 6.63 -4.43
CA LYS A 35 5.25 7.01 -3.89
C LYS A 35 4.63 5.73 -3.31
N GLN A 36 4.75 5.54 -2.00
CA GLN A 36 4.13 4.41 -1.33
C GLN A 36 2.61 4.58 -1.45
N MET A 37 1.97 3.62 -2.10
CA MET A 37 0.53 3.63 -2.30
C MET A 37 -0.12 2.92 -1.12
N LEU A 38 -1.13 3.54 -0.52
CA LEU A 38 -1.87 2.96 0.59
C LEU A 38 -2.63 1.70 0.11
N THR A 39 -2.33 0.55 0.70
CA THR A 39 -2.99 -0.72 0.35
C THR A 39 -4.11 -1.07 1.31
N ILE A 40 -4.99 -2.00 0.91
CA ILE A 40 -6.07 -2.52 1.78
C ILE A 40 -5.48 -3.18 3.04
N ASN A 41 -4.35 -3.88 2.90
CA ASN A 41 -3.67 -4.55 4.00
C ASN A 41 -3.12 -3.55 5.03
N ASP A 42 -2.60 -2.41 4.57
CA ASP A 42 -2.10 -1.36 5.47
C ASP A 42 -3.23 -0.76 6.29
N VAL A 43 -4.38 -0.50 5.66
CA VAL A 43 -5.56 0.02 6.35
C VAL A 43 -6.14 -1.02 7.32
N ALA A 44 -6.26 -2.28 6.90
CA ALA A 44 -6.74 -3.36 7.77
C ALA A 44 -5.84 -3.52 9.02
N ARG A 45 -4.51 -3.46 8.84
CA ARG A 45 -3.54 -3.49 9.93
C ARG A 45 -3.70 -2.29 10.87
N LEU A 46 -3.91 -1.09 10.32
CA LEU A 46 -4.15 0.11 11.11
C LEU A 46 -5.41 0.00 11.98
N LEU A 47 -6.50 -0.52 11.39
CA LEU A 47 -7.77 -0.72 12.09
C LEU A 47 -7.65 -1.75 13.21
N HIS A 48 -6.94 -2.85 12.95
CA HIS A 48 -6.66 -3.90 13.91
C HIS A 48 -5.84 -3.37 15.09
N HIS A 49 -4.73 -2.66 14.81
CA HIS A 49 -3.86 -2.08 15.84
C HIS A 49 -4.59 -1.06 16.74
N ARG A 50 -5.64 -0.40 16.23
CA ARG A 50 -6.48 0.53 17.00
C ARG A 50 -7.72 -0.12 17.63
N ASN A 51 -7.80 -1.45 17.64
CA ASN A 51 -8.90 -2.24 18.20
C ASN A 51 -10.27 -1.85 17.60
N ARG A 52 -10.30 -1.52 16.30
CA ARG A 52 -11.54 -1.17 15.57
C ARG A 52 -12.19 -2.37 14.90
N ILE A 53 -11.41 -3.42 14.67
CA ILE A 53 -11.85 -4.71 14.15
C ILE A 53 -11.26 -5.81 15.02
N SER A 54 -11.94 -6.96 15.13
CA SER A 54 -11.43 -8.13 15.84
C SER A 54 -10.38 -8.89 15.01
N ASP A 55 -9.65 -9.82 15.65
CA ASP A 55 -8.71 -10.71 14.97
C ASP A 55 -9.39 -11.52 13.85
N GLU A 56 -10.58 -12.04 14.14
CA GLU A 56 -11.39 -12.80 13.17
C GLU A 56 -11.79 -11.92 11.97
N GLN A 57 -12.24 -10.68 12.23
CA GLN A 57 -12.58 -9.74 11.17
C GLN A 57 -11.35 -9.34 10.35
N TYR A 58 -10.21 -9.13 11.00
CA TYR A 58 -8.96 -8.81 10.33
C TYR A 58 -8.52 -9.95 9.38
N GLN A 59 -8.55 -11.20 9.85
CA GLN A 59 -8.20 -12.35 9.04
C GLN A 59 -9.13 -12.52 7.84
N MET A 60 -10.44 -12.34 8.04
CA MET A 60 -11.43 -12.36 6.95
C MET A 60 -11.13 -11.31 5.88
N ILE A 61 -10.74 -10.08 6.28
CA ILE A 61 -10.39 -9.03 5.33
C ILE A 61 -9.16 -9.44 4.51
N LEU A 62 -8.10 -9.98 5.14
CA LEU A 62 -6.89 -10.39 4.43
C LEU A 62 -7.17 -11.45 3.35
N GLU A 63 -8.07 -12.39 3.64
CA GLU A 63 -8.41 -13.48 2.71
C GLU A 63 -9.31 -13.02 1.56
N GLN A 64 -10.23 -12.08 1.82
CA GLN A 64 -11.29 -11.73 0.87
C GLN A 64 -11.16 -10.34 0.24
N ALA A 65 -10.25 -9.50 0.72
CA ALA A 65 -10.11 -8.10 0.30
C ALA A 65 -9.96 -7.96 -1.23
N GLU A 66 -9.06 -8.75 -1.84
CA GLU A 66 -8.82 -8.67 -3.28
C GLU A 66 -10.04 -9.09 -4.10
N ALA A 67 -10.72 -10.15 -3.67
CA ALA A 67 -11.94 -10.62 -4.32
C ALA A 67 -13.07 -9.59 -4.20
N GLN A 68 -13.21 -8.92 -3.06
CA GLN A 68 -14.18 -7.85 -2.87
C GLN A 68 -13.84 -6.61 -3.71
N ALA A 69 -12.57 -6.20 -3.73
CA ALA A 69 -12.12 -5.09 -4.58
C ALA A 69 -12.40 -5.37 -6.06
N ALA A 70 -12.11 -6.59 -6.53
CA ALA A 70 -12.41 -6.99 -7.91
C ALA A 70 -13.92 -6.95 -8.21
N ARG A 71 -14.76 -7.40 -7.27
CA ARG A 71 -16.23 -7.35 -7.40
C ARG A 71 -16.76 -5.92 -7.46
N LEU A 72 -16.27 -5.02 -6.61
CA LEU A 72 -16.67 -3.61 -6.62
C LEU A 72 -16.26 -2.94 -7.92
N ASN A 73 -15.03 -3.19 -8.37
CA ASN A 73 -14.50 -2.61 -9.61
C ASN A 73 -15.16 -3.19 -10.87
N ALA A 74 -15.65 -4.44 -10.82
CA ALA A 74 -16.34 -5.06 -11.96
C ALA A 74 -17.70 -4.40 -12.27
N GLN A 75 -18.30 -3.68 -11.32
CA GLN A 75 -19.54 -2.94 -11.52
C GLN A 75 -19.32 -1.63 -12.30
N LEU A 76 -18.07 -1.21 -12.50
CA LEU A 76 -17.74 0.00 -13.23
C LEU A 76 -17.86 -0.22 -14.75
N PRO A 77 -18.38 0.76 -15.50
CA PRO A 77 -18.46 0.66 -16.95
C PRO A 77 -17.06 0.50 -17.57
N LYS A 78 -16.92 -0.50 -18.44
CA LYS A 78 -15.67 -0.81 -19.15
C LYS A 78 -15.27 0.39 -20.01
N GLY A 79 -14.06 0.93 -19.79
CA GLY A 79 -13.51 2.04 -20.59
C GLY A 79 -12.92 3.20 -19.77
N LYS A 80 -13.18 3.28 -18.46
CA LYS A 80 -12.67 4.36 -17.60
C LYS A 80 -11.41 4.03 -16.80
N ILE A 81 -10.96 2.77 -16.83
CA ILE A 81 -9.86 2.30 -15.97
C ILE A 81 -8.50 2.62 -16.62
N LYS A 82 -7.99 3.83 -16.41
CA LYS A 82 -6.56 4.13 -16.61
C LYS A 82 -5.81 3.67 -15.35
N LYS A 83 -4.82 2.78 -15.50
CA LYS A 83 -4.13 2.11 -14.38
C LYS A 83 -3.13 2.99 -13.62
N ASP A 84 -2.68 4.10 -14.21
CA ASP A 84 -1.52 4.85 -13.70
C ASP A 84 -1.86 6.20 -13.03
N VAL A 85 -3.14 6.57 -12.98
CA VAL A 85 -3.62 7.80 -12.33
C VAL A 85 -4.73 7.41 -11.36
N TYR A 86 -4.77 8.08 -10.20
CA TYR A 86 -5.89 8.00 -9.26
C TYR A 86 -7.21 8.08 -10.04
N ASN A 87 -7.91 6.96 -10.11
CA ASN A 87 -9.21 6.90 -10.76
C ASN A 87 -10.26 6.95 -9.65
N PRO A 88 -11.02 8.05 -9.53
CA PRO A 88 -12.06 8.16 -8.51
C PRO A 88 -13.14 7.08 -8.67
N ASP A 89 -13.23 6.45 -9.84
CA ASP A 89 -14.17 5.37 -10.08
C ASP A 89 -13.73 4.04 -9.44
N ILE A 90 -12.43 3.81 -9.20
CA ILE A 90 -11.93 2.57 -8.58
C ILE A 90 -12.22 2.60 -7.08
N ALA A 91 -12.69 1.47 -6.54
CA ALA A 91 -12.99 1.34 -5.11
C ALA A 91 -11.76 1.64 -4.25
N SER A 92 -11.90 2.60 -3.33
CA SER A 92 -10.84 2.98 -2.40
C SER A 92 -10.58 1.87 -1.38
N PRO A 93 -9.37 1.78 -0.78
CA PRO A 93 -9.12 0.81 0.29
C PRO A 93 -10.11 0.92 1.47
N ALA A 94 -10.55 2.13 1.80
CA ALA A 94 -11.55 2.37 2.83
C ALA A 94 -12.93 1.82 2.41
N GLN A 95 -13.35 2.09 1.17
CA GLN A 95 -14.62 1.62 0.61
C GLN A 95 -14.68 0.09 0.52
N VAL A 96 -13.58 -0.56 0.12
CA VAL A 96 -13.47 -2.02 0.12
C VAL A 96 -13.69 -2.58 1.52
N ILE A 97 -13.06 -2.01 2.54
CA ILE A 97 -13.24 -2.46 3.93
C ILE A 97 -14.67 -2.20 4.43
N THR A 98 -15.26 -1.05 4.11
CA THR A 98 -16.66 -0.74 4.48
C THR A 98 -17.65 -1.72 3.85
N SER A 99 -17.35 -2.29 2.67
CA SER A 99 -18.23 -3.27 2.01
C SER A 99 -18.46 -4.55 2.83
N PHE A 100 -17.56 -4.88 3.76
CA PHE A 100 -17.73 -6.01 4.67
C PHE A 100 -18.77 -5.76 5.78
N ASN A 101 -19.35 -4.55 5.87
CA ASN A 101 -20.39 -4.20 6.86
C ASN A 101 -19.99 -4.51 8.31
N LEU A 102 -18.72 -4.26 8.65
CA LEU A 102 -18.17 -4.58 9.96
C LEU A 102 -18.73 -3.68 11.06
N GLU A 103 -18.80 -4.22 12.27
CA GLU A 103 -19.10 -3.48 13.48
C GLU A 103 -17.88 -3.37 14.37
N ILE A 104 -17.73 -2.21 15.00
CA ILE A 104 -16.65 -1.95 15.95
C ILE A 104 -16.93 -2.75 17.24
N PRO A 105 -16.02 -3.62 17.68
CA PRO A 105 -16.26 -4.50 18.83
C PRO A 105 -16.68 -3.76 20.11
N ALA A 106 -16.07 -2.59 20.37
CA ALA A 106 -16.29 -1.81 21.58
C ALA A 106 -17.64 -1.07 21.63
N THR A 107 -18.14 -0.60 20.48
CA THR A 107 -19.32 0.29 20.44
C THR A 107 -20.51 -0.33 19.74
N LYS A 108 -20.33 -1.47 19.05
CA LYS A 108 -21.32 -2.10 18.16
C LYS A 108 -21.84 -1.17 17.06
N LYS A 109 -21.14 -0.07 16.79
CA LYS A 109 -21.44 0.84 15.69
C LYS A 109 -20.83 0.30 14.40
N LYS A 110 -21.52 0.51 13.28
CA LYS A 110 -20.98 0.17 11.95
C LYS A 110 -19.72 0.98 11.68
N LEU A 111 -18.71 0.31 11.12
CA LEU A 111 -17.49 0.93 10.65
C LEU A 111 -17.75 1.59 9.29
N THR A 112 -17.88 2.92 9.29
CA THR A 112 -18.16 3.70 8.08
C THR A 112 -16.87 4.13 7.36
N GLU A 113 -16.99 4.46 6.08
CA GLU A 113 -15.87 4.95 5.25
C GLU A 113 -15.23 6.22 5.84
N ASP A 114 -16.05 7.15 6.33
CA ASP A 114 -15.58 8.38 7.00
C ASP A 114 -14.68 8.07 8.19
N MET A 115 -15.08 7.12 9.04
CA MET A 115 -14.30 6.73 10.22
C MET A 115 -12.96 6.10 9.83
N ILE A 116 -12.95 5.28 8.77
CA ILE A 116 -11.71 4.68 8.26
C ILE A 116 -10.79 5.77 7.71
N THR A 117 -11.33 6.70 6.92
CA THR A 117 -10.58 7.80 6.31
C THR A 117 -10.02 8.75 7.37
N GLU A 118 -10.81 9.09 8.38
CA GLU A 118 -10.36 9.88 9.53
C GLU A 118 -9.19 9.19 10.24
N MET A 119 -9.26 7.87 10.45
CA MET A 119 -8.18 7.13 11.09
C MET A 119 -6.90 7.10 10.24
N ILE A 120 -7.03 6.98 8.92
CA ILE A 120 -5.89 7.06 7.99
C ILE A 120 -5.24 8.45 8.09
N ALA A 121 -6.04 9.52 8.07
CA ALA A 121 -5.54 10.89 8.22
C ALA A 121 -4.80 11.07 9.55
N GLN A 122 -5.41 10.66 10.67
CA GLN A 122 -4.78 10.70 12.00
C GLN A 122 -3.48 9.90 12.06
N ALA A 123 -3.42 8.72 11.42
CA ALA A 123 -2.20 7.91 11.35
C ALA A 123 -1.09 8.57 10.50
N SER A 124 -1.49 9.40 9.54
CA SER A 124 -0.58 10.11 8.63
C SER A 124 -0.20 11.49 9.14
N GLY A 125 -0.69 11.90 10.32
CA GLY A 125 -0.49 13.25 10.86
C GLY A 125 -1.23 14.34 10.06
N MET A 126 -2.26 13.96 9.30
CA MET A 126 -3.09 14.88 8.52
C MET A 126 -4.37 15.19 9.28
N GLU A 127 -4.81 16.45 9.19
CA GLU A 127 -6.11 16.86 9.68
C GLU A 127 -7.21 16.29 8.76
N TYR A 128 -8.23 15.66 9.35
CA TYR A 128 -9.42 15.24 8.63
C TYR A 128 -10.51 16.29 8.78
N ILE A 129 -10.88 16.94 7.66
CA ILE A 129 -11.95 17.92 7.62
C ILE A 129 -13.09 17.34 6.79
N LYS A 130 -14.22 17.04 7.44
CA LYS A 130 -15.44 16.65 6.74
C LYS A 130 -16.11 17.89 6.16
N ILE A 131 -16.22 17.94 4.83
CA ILE A 131 -16.86 19.05 4.12
C ILE A 131 -18.38 18.93 4.29
N ASP A 132 -19.02 20.00 4.77
CA ASP A 132 -20.47 20.12 4.82
C ASP A 132 -20.96 20.77 3.52
N PRO A 133 -21.75 20.06 2.70
CA PRO A 133 -22.20 20.59 1.41
C PRO A 133 -23.04 21.87 1.57
N LEU A 134 -23.71 22.07 2.70
CA LEU A 134 -24.53 23.26 2.95
C LEU A 134 -23.71 24.48 3.36
N LYS A 135 -22.46 24.26 3.79
CA LYS A 135 -21.51 25.33 4.15
C LYS A 135 -20.53 25.63 3.02
N LEU A 136 -20.59 24.86 1.94
CA LEU A 136 -19.72 25.05 0.78
C LEU A 136 -20.29 26.20 -0.06
N GLN A 137 -19.55 27.31 -0.17
CA GLN A 137 -19.92 28.41 -1.06
C GLN A 137 -19.65 27.98 -2.51
N LEU A 138 -20.69 27.44 -3.16
CA LEU A 138 -20.67 26.94 -4.53
C LEU A 138 -20.79 28.04 -5.60
N ASP A 139 -20.52 29.31 -5.26
CA ASP A 139 -20.69 30.47 -6.15
C ASP A 139 -19.70 30.51 -7.34
N VAL A 140 -19.00 29.39 -7.58
CA VAL A 140 -18.04 29.16 -8.67
C VAL A 140 -18.33 27.82 -9.34
N VAL A 141 -19.58 27.55 -9.69
CA VAL A 141 -19.88 26.57 -10.74
C VAL A 141 -20.25 27.39 -11.96
N THR A 142 -19.38 27.40 -12.97
CA THR A 142 -19.70 28.01 -14.27
C THR A 142 -20.96 27.34 -14.83
N ASP A 143 -21.96 28.14 -15.16
CA ASP A 143 -23.15 27.73 -15.90
C ASP A 143 -22.74 26.87 -17.11
N GLN A 144 -23.37 25.70 -17.26
CA GLN A 144 -23.43 24.96 -18.53
C GLN A 144 -24.81 24.39 -18.74
#